data_AF-A0A9W6FZ82-F1
#
_entry.id   AF-A0A9W6FZ82-F1
#
_cell.length_a   1.000
_cell.length_b   1.000
_cell.length_c   1.000
_cell.angle_alpha   90.00
_cell.angle_beta   90.00
_cell.angle_gamma   90.00
#
_symmetry.space_group_name_H-M   'P 1'
#
loop_
_entity.id
_entity.type
_entity.pdbx_description
1 polymer ?
#
loop_
_entity_poly.entity_id
_entity_poly.type
_entity_poly.pdbx_seq_one_letter_code
_entity_poly.pdbx_strand_id
1 'polypeptide(L)'
;MERELKAERAAAGRVAARARGRTGGRPRTSFDKLEKARILYEDGCSAADACKTLGIGRRTFFRHLAEMTQAEFEAKQADAANSRITENEDF
;
A
#
# COMPACT_ATOMS: atom_id res chain seq x y z
N MET A 1 -1.55 40.24 1.26
CA MET A 1 -0.49 40.30 2.28
C MET A 1 -0.73 39.42 3.52
N GLU A 2 -1.79 39.60 4.33
CA GLU A 2 -1.93 38.84 5.59
C GLU A 2 -2.13 37.32 5.40
N ARG A 3 -2.84 36.92 4.34
CA ARG A 3 -3.07 35.50 4.02
C ARG A 3 -1.83 34.80 3.46
N GLU A 4 -1.01 35.52 2.71
CA GLU A 4 0.23 35.00 2.11
C GLU A 4 1.25 34.67 3.20
N LEU A 5 1.43 35.58 4.16
CA LEU A 5 2.33 35.34 5.31
C LEU A 5 1.91 34.12 6.14
N LYS A 6 0.60 33.92 6.36
CA LYS A 6 0.07 32.75 7.07
C LYS A 6 0.31 31.46 6.28
N ALA A 7 0.13 31.49 4.96
CA ALA A 7 0.36 30.34 4.09
C ALA A 7 1.83 29.94 4.06
N GLU A 8 2.75 30.91 3.97
CA GLU A 8 4.19 30.71 3.97
C GLU A 8 4.67 30.11 5.29
N ARG A 9 4.21 30.66 6.43
CA ARG A 9 4.51 30.11 7.76
C ARG A 9 3.98 28.67 7.92
N ALA A 10 2.78 28.39 7.44
CA ALA A 10 2.22 27.04 7.47
C ALA A 10 3.00 26.07 6.57
N ALA A 11 3.48 26.52 5.41
CA ALA A 11 4.32 25.72 4.53
C ALA A 11 5.65 25.36 5.20
N ALA A 12 6.34 26.34 5.80
CA ALA A 12 7.57 26.12 6.57
C ALA A 12 7.33 25.12 7.72
N GLY A 13 6.21 25.23 8.43
CA GLY A 13 5.82 24.28 9.48
C GLY A 13 5.60 22.86 8.96
N ARG A 14 4.95 22.69 7.80
CA ARG A 14 4.77 21.38 7.17
C ARG A 14 6.10 20.76 6.74
N VAL A 15 7.03 21.55 6.20
CA VAL A 15 8.36 21.09 5.82
C VAL A 15 9.15 20.61 7.03
N ALA A 16 9.18 21.40 8.12
CA ALA A 16 9.84 21.00 9.35
C ALA A 16 9.22 19.73 9.97
N ALA A 17 7.89 19.57 9.90
CA ALA A 17 7.22 18.36 10.37
C ALA A 17 7.58 17.12 9.52
N ARG A 18 7.63 17.26 8.18
CA ARG A 18 8.07 16.19 7.28
C ARG A 18 9.52 15.80 7.50
N ALA A 19 10.42 16.77 7.74
CA ALA A 19 11.83 16.51 8.07
C ALA A 19 12.00 15.70 9.36
N ARG A 20 11.06 15.83 10.30
CA ARG A 20 10.98 15.01 11.53
C ARG A 20 10.28 13.66 11.33
N GLY A 21 9.98 13.27 10.08
CA GLY A 21 9.33 12.00 9.75
C GLY A 21 7.81 11.98 9.93
N ARG A 22 7.14 13.12 10.14
CA ARG A 22 5.67 13.13 10.21
C ARG A 22 5.05 13.10 8.82
N THR A 23 4.49 11.95 8.48
CA THR A 23 3.66 11.74 7.29
C THR A 23 2.23 12.20 7.60
N GLY A 24 1.98 13.51 7.55
CA GLY A 24 0.64 14.07 7.79
C GLY A 24 -0.43 13.54 6.81
N GLY A 25 -1.71 13.84 7.07
CA GLY A 25 -2.84 13.40 6.24
C GLY A 25 -3.70 12.34 6.92
N ARG A 26 -4.62 11.73 6.16
CA ARG A 26 -5.49 10.65 6.67
C ARG A 26 -4.66 9.36 6.82
N PRO A 27 -4.69 8.69 7.97
CA PRO A 27 -3.97 7.44 8.15
C PRO A 27 -4.44 6.38 7.15
N ARG A 28 -3.51 5.57 6.66
CA ARG A 28 -3.83 4.44 5.79
C ARG A 28 -4.63 3.41 6.57
N THR A 29 -5.43 2.62 5.86
CA THR A 29 -6.06 1.42 6.43
C THR A 29 -4.96 0.51 6.98
N SER A 30 -5.13 0.05 8.22
CA SER A 30 -4.20 -0.87 8.89
C SER A 30 -4.13 -2.20 8.14
N PHE A 31 -2.90 -2.70 7.94
CA PHE A 31 -2.65 -3.98 7.28
C PHE A 31 -3.38 -5.13 7.96
N ASP A 32 -3.39 -5.19 9.30
CA ASP A 32 -4.09 -6.22 10.08
C ASP A 32 -5.58 -6.34 9.74
N LYS A 33 -6.23 -5.23 9.39
CA LYS A 33 -7.64 -5.25 9.00
C LYS A 33 -7.80 -5.85 7.60
N LEU A 34 -6.87 -5.56 6.69
CA LEU A 34 -6.88 -6.13 5.34
C LEU A 34 -6.63 -7.63 5.38
N GLU A 35 -5.69 -8.09 6.21
CA GLU A 35 -5.42 -9.52 6.37
C GLU A 35 -6.61 -10.27 6.97
N LYS A 36 -7.23 -9.73 8.03
CA LYS A 36 -8.45 -10.31 8.60
C LYS A 36 -9.60 -10.37 7.60
N ALA A 37 -9.72 -9.37 6.72
CA ALA A 37 -10.74 -9.37 5.68
C ALA A 37 -10.48 -10.45 4.63
N ARG A 38 -9.20 -10.70 4.32
CA ARG A 38 -8.78 -11.77 3.40
C ARG A 38 -9.10 -13.14 3.97
N ILE A 39 -8.73 -13.40 5.22
CA ILE A 39 -9.01 -14.68 5.89
C ILE A 39 -10.52 -14.99 5.86
N LEU A 40 -11.37 -14.02 6.24
CA LEU A 40 -12.83 -14.18 6.17
C LEU A 40 -13.34 -14.46 4.76
N TYR A 41 -12.73 -13.85 3.75
CA TYR A 41 -13.08 -14.07 2.35
C TYR A 41 -12.68 -15.47 1.87
N GLU A 42 -11.52 -15.97 2.31
CA GLU A 42 -11.05 -17.33 2.02
C GLU A 42 -11.88 -18.40 2.73
N ASP A 43 -12.38 -18.11 3.93
CA ASP A 43 -13.34 -18.94 4.66
C ASP A 43 -14.74 -18.96 4.02
N GLY A 44 -14.94 -18.28 2.89
CA GLY A 44 -16.16 -18.31 2.10
C GLY A 44 -17.19 -17.22 2.44
N CYS A 45 -16.85 -16.24 3.28
CA CYS A 45 -17.73 -15.09 3.49
C CYS A 45 -17.76 -14.17 2.26
N SER A 46 -18.92 -13.54 2.03
CA SER A 46 -19.03 -12.51 1.01
C SER A 46 -18.06 -11.34 1.31
N ALA A 47 -17.37 -10.87 0.28
CA ALA A 47 -16.47 -9.73 0.37
C ALA A 47 -17.16 -8.47 0.94
N ALA A 48 -18.48 -8.33 0.72
CA ALA A 48 -19.26 -7.23 1.27
C ALA A 48 -19.38 -7.31 2.80
N ASP A 49 -19.65 -8.50 3.33
CA ASP A 49 -19.86 -8.73 4.76
C ASP A 49 -18.55 -8.70 5.54
N ALA A 50 -17.47 -9.27 4.97
CA ALA A 50 -16.13 -9.18 5.54
C ALA A 50 -15.65 -7.72 5.65
N CYS A 51 -15.84 -6.94 4.57
CA CYS A 51 -15.49 -5.52 4.54
C CYS A 51 -16.33 -4.69 5.54
N LYS A 52 -17.63 -4.99 5.65
CA LYS A 52 -18.55 -4.28 6.56
C LYS A 52 -18.18 -4.53 8.02
N THR A 53 -17.91 -5.79 8.37
CA THR A 53 -17.51 -6.19 9.73
C THR A 53 -16.23 -5.50 10.19
N LEU A 54 -15.26 -5.31 9.28
CA LEU A 54 -13.96 -4.72 9.58
C LEU A 54 -13.87 -3.20 9.33
N GLY A 55 -14.94 -2.59 8.79
CA GLY A 55 -15.00 -1.16 8.47
C GLY A 55 -14.08 -0.75 7.32
N ILE A 56 -13.85 -1.64 6.35
CA ILE A 56 -13.01 -1.39 5.17
C ILE A 56 -13.92 -1.14 3.96
N GLY A 57 -13.54 -0.20 3.10
CA GLY A 57 -14.22 -0.03 1.82
C GLY A 57 -13.85 -1.15 0.84
N ARG A 58 -14.83 -1.72 0.12
CA ARG A 58 -14.61 -2.77 -0.90
C ARG A 58 -13.49 -2.45 -1.88
N ARG A 59 -13.39 -1.19 -2.33
CA ARG A 59 -12.32 -0.72 -3.23
C ARG A 59 -10.93 -0.85 -2.63
N THR A 60 -10.79 -0.69 -1.32
CA THR A 60 -9.51 -0.83 -0.60
C THR A 60 -9.14 -2.29 -0.42
N PHE A 61 -10.13 -3.16 -0.18
CA PHE A 61 -9.94 -4.60 -0.10
C PHE A 61 -9.48 -5.20 -1.46
N PHE A 62 -10.22 -4.95 -2.54
CA PHE A 62 -9.84 -5.48 -3.86
C PHE A 62 -8.53 -4.89 -4.40
N ARG A 63 -8.23 -3.62 -4.09
CA ARG A 63 -6.92 -3.05 -4.42
C ARG A 63 -5.80 -3.81 -3.72
N HIS A 64 -5.99 -4.15 -2.45
CA HIS A 64 -5.00 -4.93 -1.70
C HIS A 64 -4.80 -6.33 -2.30
N LEU A 65 -5.88 -7.02 -2.67
CA LEU A 65 -5.78 -8.31 -3.36
C LEU A 65 -5.06 -8.19 -4.71
N ALA A 66 -5.31 -7.14 -5.49
CA ALA A 66 -4.62 -6.91 -6.76
C ALA A 66 -3.13 -6.56 -6.58
N GLU A 67 -2.78 -5.80 -5.54
CA GLU A 67 -1.37 -5.53 -5.19
C GLU A 67 -0.62 -6.83 -4.84
N MET A 68 -1.28 -7.76 -4.13
CA MET A 68 -0.69 -9.07 -3.82
C MET A 68 -0.48 -9.92 -5.06
N THR A 69 -1.48 -10.02 -5.95
CA THR A 69 -1.32 -10.82 -7.18
C THR A 69 -0.22 -10.27 -8.07
N GLN A 70 -0.12 -8.94 -8.21
CA GLN A 70 0.95 -8.31 -9.00
C GLN A 70 2.34 -8.60 -8.42
N ALA A 71 2.50 -8.55 -7.09
CA ALA A 71 3.76 -8.90 -6.45
C ALA A 71 4.17 -10.37 -6.73
N GLU A 72 3.21 -11.29 -6.76
CA GLU A 72 3.46 -12.70 -7.14
C GLU A 72 3.87 -12.85 -8.61
N PHE A 73 3.30 -12.06 -9.52
CA PHE A 73 3.68 -12.05 -10.94
C PHE A 73 5.08 -11.48 -11.16
N GLU A 74 5.42 -10.39 -10.46
CA GLU A 74 6.73 -9.75 -10.53
C GLU A 74 7.84 -10.68 -9.99
N ALA A 75 7.56 -11.41 -8.89
CA ALA A 75 8.48 -12.42 -8.35
C ALA A 75 8.78 -13.53 -9.38
N LYS A 76 7.74 -14.08 -10.02
CA LYS A 76 7.91 -15.10 -11.07
C LYS A 76 8.66 -14.59 -12.30
N GLN A 77 8.50 -13.31 -12.65
CA GLN A 77 9.23 -12.70 -13.77
C GLN A 77 10.71 -12.49 -13.43
N ALA A 78 11.03 -12.14 -12.18
CA ALA A 78 12.40 -11.99 -11.70
C ALA A 78 13.16 -13.33 -11.65
N ASP A 79 12.51 -14.41 -11.20
CA ASP A 79 13.08 -15.76 -11.21
C ASP A 79 13.39 -16.24 -12.65
N ALA A 80 12.50 -15.93 -13.60
CA ALA A 80 12.69 -16.24 -15.02
C ALA A 80 13.76 -15.37 -15.71
N ALA A 81 14.16 -14.24 -15.11
CA ALA A 81 15.25 -13.40 -15.59
C ALA A 81 16.61 -13.88 -15.03
N ASN A 82 16.66 -14.30 -13.77
CA ASN A 82 17.89 -14.78 -13.13
C ASN A 82 18.40 -16.12 -13.69
N SER A 83 17.52 -17.00 -14.18
CA SER A 83 17.93 -18.25 -14.86
C SER A 83 18.55 -18.04 -16.24
N ARG A 84 18.41 -16.86 -16.84
CA ARG A 84 18.96 -16.53 -18.17
C ARG A 84 20.35 -15.88 -18.11
N ILE A 85 20.82 -15.50 -16.92
CA ILE A 85 22.10 -14.80 -16.71
C ILE A 85 23.25 -15.80 -16.48
N THR A 86 22.98 -17.00 -15.99
CA THR A 86 24.00 -18.00 -15.60
C THR A 86 24.68 -18.74 -16.77
N GLU A 87 24.43 -18.37 -18.03
CA GLU A 87 25.06 -19.00 -19.21
C GLU A 87 26.11 -18.12 -19.92
N ASN A 88 26.47 -16.94 -19.37
CA ASN A 88 27.50 -16.05 -19.96
C ASN A 88 28.61 -15.68 -18.97
N GLU A 89 29.14 -16.65 -18.23
CA GLU A 89 30.38 -16.51 -17.43
C GLU A 89 31.35 -17.69 -17.68
N ASP A 90 31.30 -18.30 -18.87
CA ASP A 90 32.26 -19.31 -19.33
C ASP A 90 32.77 -18.96 -20.73
N PHE A 91 33.52 -17.87 -20.89
CA PHE A 91 34.45 -17.65 -22.01
C PHE A 91 35.59 -16.70 -21.65
#